data_AF-A0A7X8NW83-F1
#
_entry.id   AF-A0A7X8NW83-F1
#
_cell.length_a   1.000
_cell.length_b   1.000
_cell.length_c   1.000
_cell.angle_alpha   90.00
_cell.angle_beta   90.00
_cell.angle_gamma   90.00
#
_symmetry.space_group_name_H-M   'P 1'
#
loop_
_entity.id
_entity.type
_entity.pdbx_description
1 polymer ?
#
loop_
_entity_poly.entity_id
_entity_poly.type
_entity_poly.pdbx_seq_one_letter_code
_entity_poly.pdbx_strand_id
1 'polypeptide(L)'
;MMHGAMTPETVFNPTFTLRNANHGAGASDADTEQCRYKRLISGELARQSIPLAHMADKLGLQRTKLHKVLRQGAFLSEDLRDQLFEELGIDHTRATIAVSMLKSEATYHDQAVFLATEALKGLYCEAASARRGAIQVDLRPAIIHTALGRAYEMLLTHQERVLEANRTLLS
;
A
#
# COMPACT_ATOMS: atom_id res chain seq x y z
N MET A 1 3.44 29.35 -15.63
CA MET A 1 2.24 28.79 -14.98
C MET A 1 2.60 28.50 -13.53
N MET A 2 1.83 29.01 -12.57
CA MET A 2 2.16 28.98 -11.13
C MET A 2 1.90 27.59 -10.56
N HIS A 3 2.94 26.81 -10.30
CA HIS A 3 2.85 25.60 -9.46
C HIS A 3 2.72 26.05 -8.00
N GLY A 4 1.51 25.98 -7.45
CA GLY A 4 1.28 26.17 -6.02
C GLY A 4 2.01 25.09 -5.24
N ALA A 5 2.90 25.48 -4.34
CA ALA A 5 3.63 24.56 -3.48
C ALA A 5 2.65 23.72 -2.64
N MET A 6 2.71 22.40 -2.76
CA MET A 6 1.97 21.50 -1.88
C MET A 6 2.46 21.67 -0.44
N THR A 7 1.59 22.15 0.43
CA THR A 7 1.80 22.19 1.88
C THR A 7 0.84 21.22 2.56
N PRO A 8 1.11 20.77 3.81
CA PRO A 8 0.25 19.82 4.52
C PRO A 8 -1.22 20.25 4.58
N GLU A 9 -1.49 21.56 4.67
CA GLU A 9 -2.85 22.11 4.70
C GLU A 9 -3.61 21.93 3.38
N THR A 10 -2.91 21.83 2.24
CA THR A 10 -3.55 21.64 0.92
C THR A 10 -3.94 20.19 0.65
N VAL A 11 -3.34 19.22 1.36
CA VAL A 11 -3.59 17.78 1.18
C VAL A 11 -4.87 17.34 1.88
N PHE A 12 -5.24 17.98 3.00
CA PHE A 12 -6.43 17.64 3.77
C PHE A 12 -7.68 18.43 3.38
N ASN A 13 -7.62 19.25 2.32
CA ASN A 13 -8.76 20.05 1.88
C ASN A 13 -9.65 19.26 0.88
N PRO A 14 -10.90 18.93 1.24
CA PRO A 14 -11.79 18.11 0.39
C PRO A 14 -12.16 18.77 -0.95
N THR A 15 -11.93 20.08 -1.09
CA THR A 15 -12.20 20.81 -2.33
C THR A 15 -11.13 20.59 -3.40
N PHE A 16 -9.90 20.21 -3.00
CA PHE A 16 -8.79 19.98 -3.94
C PHE A 16 -8.90 18.61 -4.63
N THR A 17 -9.40 17.59 -3.90
CA THR A 17 -9.64 16.25 -4.44
C THR A 17 -10.76 16.22 -5.49
N LEU A 18 -11.81 17.03 -5.33
CA LEU A 18 -12.93 17.09 -6.27
C LEU A 18 -12.53 17.65 -7.65
N ARG A 19 -11.61 18.61 -7.69
CA ARG A 19 -11.22 19.31 -8.93
C ARG A 19 -10.33 18.46 -9.86
N ASN A 20 -9.60 17.50 -9.31
CA ASN A 20 -8.77 16.57 -10.09
C ASN A 20 -9.49 15.29 -10.51
N ALA A 21 -10.65 14.96 -9.92
CA ALA A 21 -11.40 13.75 -10.27
C ALA A 21 -12.07 13.81 -11.65
N ASN A 22 -12.31 15.02 -12.19
CA ASN A 22 -13.09 15.20 -13.43
C ASN A 22 -12.27 15.13 -14.75
N HIS A 23 -10.96 14.86 -14.71
CA HIS A 23 -10.10 14.91 -15.91
C HIS A 23 -9.65 13.54 -16.46
N GLY A 24 -10.27 12.44 -16.05
CA GLY A 24 -9.79 11.08 -16.39
C GLY A 24 -10.86 10.11 -16.89
N ALA A 25 -11.81 10.55 -17.72
CA ALA A 25 -12.71 9.64 -18.42
C ALA A 25 -12.08 9.18 -19.75
N GLY A 26 -11.28 8.11 -19.68
CA GLY A 26 -10.73 7.42 -20.85
C GLY A 26 -10.80 5.91 -20.63
N ALA A 27 -11.55 5.21 -21.48
CA ALA A 27 -11.76 3.77 -21.41
C ALA A 27 -10.46 2.98 -21.63
N SER A 28 -10.05 2.24 -20.61
CA SER A 28 -9.03 1.19 -20.65
C SER A 28 -9.28 0.31 -19.43
N ASP A 29 -9.63 -0.96 -19.68
CA ASP A 29 -9.83 -2.08 -18.75
C ASP A 29 -9.81 -1.70 -17.26
N ALA A 30 -10.99 -1.62 -16.62
CA ALA A 30 -11.13 -1.12 -15.27
C ALA A 30 -10.44 -2.07 -14.28
N ASP A 31 -9.16 -1.84 -14.03
CA ASP A 31 -8.33 -2.56 -13.07
C ASP A 31 -8.78 -2.21 -11.66
N THR A 32 -9.87 -2.86 -11.25
CA THR A 32 -10.50 -2.67 -9.95
C THR A 32 -9.51 -3.04 -8.84
N GLU A 33 -9.68 -2.43 -7.68
CA GLU A 33 -8.91 -2.75 -6.48
C GLU A 33 -8.95 -4.27 -6.17
N GLN A 34 -10.10 -4.90 -6.39
CA GLN A 34 -10.26 -6.34 -6.24
C GLN A 34 -9.40 -7.15 -7.22
N CYS A 35 -9.25 -6.70 -8.47
CA CYS A 35 -8.34 -7.34 -9.43
C CYS A 35 -6.89 -7.29 -8.93
N ARG A 36 -6.46 -6.13 -8.39
CA ARG A 36 -5.11 -5.98 -7.82
C ARG A 36 -4.87 -6.89 -6.60
N TYR A 37 -5.84 -7.00 -5.70
CA TYR A 37 -5.73 -7.96 -4.59
C TYR A 37 -5.63 -9.41 -5.07
N LYS A 38 -6.40 -9.81 -6.08
CA LYS A 38 -6.30 -11.15 -6.67
C LYS A 38 -4.93 -11.39 -7.33
N ARG A 39 -4.35 -10.37 -7.98
CA ARG A 39 -3.00 -10.44 -8.55
C ARG A 39 -1.93 -10.55 -7.47
N LEU A 40 -2.05 -9.79 -6.37
CA LEU A 40 -1.18 -9.91 -5.20
C LEU A 40 -1.19 -11.35 -4.65
N ILE A 41 -2.39 -11.87 -4.36
CA ILE A 41 -2.57 -13.24 -3.84
C ILE A 41 -1.99 -14.29 -4.81
N SER A 42 -2.26 -14.13 -6.10
CA SER A 42 -1.74 -15.04 -7.13
C SER A 42 -0.22 -14.98 -7.25
N GLY A 43 0.36 -13.78 -7.11
CA GLY A 43 1.80 -13.55 -7.09
C GLY A 43 2.46 -14.21 -5.88
N GLU A 44 1.85 -14.08 -4.69
CA GLU A 44 2.34 -14.70 -3.47
C GLU A 44 2.27 -16.23 -3.50
N LEU A 45 1.17 -16.80 -4.00
CA LEU A 45 1.07 -18.25 -4.24
C LEU A 45 2.20 -18.75 -5.14
N ALA A 46 2.47 -18.03 -6.23
CA ALA A 46 3.55 -18.38 -7.15
C ALA A 46 4.94 -18.23 -6.51
N ARG A 47 5.18 -17.13 -5.79
CA ARG A 47 6.44 -16.84 -5.08
C ARG A 47 6.77 -17.91 -4.04
N GLN A 48 5.76 -18.41 -3.33
CA GLN A 48 5.89 -19.45 -2.31
C GLN A 48 5.79 -20.88 -2.88
N SER A 49 5.63 -21.02 -4.19
CA SER A 49 5.44 -22.32 -4.88
C SER A 49 4.26 -23.13 -4.32
N ILE A 50 3.19 -22.45 -3.88
CA ILE A 50 1.99 -23.09 -3.33
C ILE A 50 0.97 -23.30 -4.45
N PRO A 51 0.61 -24.56 -4.79
CA PRO A 51 -0.43 -24.82 -5.77
C PRO A 51 -1.79 -24.32 -5.27
N LEU A 52 -2.59 -23.77 -6.18
CA LEU A 52 -3.93 -23.25 -5.84
C LEU A 52 -4.84 -24.31 -5.23
N ALA A 53 -4.73 -25.56 -5.68
CA ALA A 53 -5.48 -26.68 -5.14
C ALA A 53 -5.13 -26.94 -3.66
N HIS A 54 -3.86 -26.86 -3.30
CA HIS A 54 -3.41 -27.04 -1.91
C HIS A 54 -3.94 -25.92 -1.01
N MET A 55 -3.91 -24.68 -1.49
CA MET A 55 -4.50 -23.56 -0.75
C MET A 55 -6.01 -23.73 -0.55
N ALA A 56 -6.74 -24.16 -1.58
CA ALA A 56 -8.17 -24.44 -1.45
C ALA A 56 -8.45 -25.54 -0.42
N ASP A 57 -7.67 -26.62 -0.42
CA ASP A 57 -7.80 -27.70 0.55
C ASP A 57 -7.50 -27.22 1.98
N LYS A 58 -6.46 -26.39 2.15
CA LYS A 58 -6.09 -25.80 3.45
C LYS A 58 -7.20 -24.92 4.04
N LEU A 59 -7.88 -24.16 3.18
CA LEU A 59 -9.01 -23.32 3.54
C LEU A 59 -10.34 -24.09 3.69
N GLY A 60 -10.37 -25.40 3.43
CA GLY A 60 -11.60 -26.20 3.44
C GLY A 60 -12.59 -25.81 2.33
N LEU A 61 -12.11 -25.21 1.23
CA LEU A 61 -12.90 -24.71 0.13
C LEU A 61 -12.89 -25.68 -1.07
N GLN A 62 -13.95 -25.64 -1.88
CA GLN A 62 -13.92 -26.31 -3.17
C GLN A 62 -12.84 -25.68 -4.07
N ARG A 63 -11.93 -26.51 -4.61
CA ARG A 63 -10.86 -26.09 -5.52
C ARG A 63 -11.39 -25.25 -6.71
N THR A 64 -12.53 -25.64 -7.25
CA THR A 64 -13.21 -24.92 -8.35
C THR A 64 -13.69 -23.54 -7.93
N LYS A 65 -14.13 -23.36 -6.66
CA LYS A 65 -14.54 -22.06 -6.12
C LYS A 65 -13.36 -21.11 -6.04
N LEU A 66 -12.24 -21.56 -5.46
CA LEU A 66 -11.06 -20.70 -5.34
C LEU A 66 -10.47 -20.35 -6.72
N HIS A 67 -10.46 -21.31 -7.65
CA HIS A 67 -10.10 -21.07 -9.05
C HIS A 67 -10.98 -20.01 -9.71
N LYS A 68 -12.31 -20.09 -9.53
CA LYS A 68 -13.24 -19.09 -10.07
C LYS A 68 -12.96 -17.68 -9.55
N VAL A 69 -12.70 -17.56 -8.25
CA VAL A 69 -12.43 -16.26 -7.60
C VAL A 69 -11.13 -15.64 -8.11
N LEU A 70 -10.04 -16.40 -8.13
CA LEU A 70 -8.72 -15.84 -8.48
C LEU A 70 -8.46 -15.76 -9.99
N ARG A 71 -9.09 -16.62 -10.82
CA ARG A 71 -8.77 -16.73 -12.26
C ARG A 71 -9.92 -16.39 -13.21
N GLN A 72 -11.18 -16.49 -12.78
CA GLN A 72 -12.34 -16.34 -13.68
C GLN A 72 -13.23 -15.15 -13.30
N GLY A 73 -12.69 -14.19 -12.54
CA GLY A 73 -13.38 -12.93 -12.26
C GLY A 73 -14.46 -12.99 -11.18
N ALA A 74 -14.71 -14.14 -10.54
CA ALA A 74 -15.69 -14.20 -9.44
C ALA A 74 -15.26 -13.33 -8.25
N PHE A 75 -16.22 -12.73 -7.54
CA PHE A 75 -15.95 -11.78 -6.46
C PHE A 75 -15.11 -12.43 -5.33
N LEU A 76 -14.06 -11.73 -4.90
CA LEU A 76 -13.26 -12.03 -3.71
C LEU A 76 -13.90 -11.33 -2.51
N SER A 77 -14.56 -12.09 -1.64
CA SER A 77 -15.11 -11.55 -0.39
C SER A 77 -14.00 -11.15 0.59
N GLU A 78 -14.34 -10.22 1.49
CA GLU A 78 -13.44 -9.75 2.54
C GLU A 78 -12.96 -10.89 3.44
N ASP A 79 -13.87 -11.71 3.96
CA ASP A 79 -13.52 -12.88 4.80
C ASP A 79 -12.53 -13.83 4.10
N LEU A 80 -12.74 -14.07 2.79
CA LEU A 80 -11.87 -14.96 2.02
C LEU A 80 -10.51 -14.32 1.74
N ARG A 81 -10.49 -13.00 1.48
CA ARG A 81 -9.24 -12.25 1.31
C ARG A 81 -8.42 -12.32 2.58
N ASP A 82 -9.04 -12.12 3.74
CA ASP A 82 -8.36 -12.06 5.02
C ASP A 82 -7.81 -13.45 5.42
N GLN A 83 -8.57 -14.52 5.19
CA GLN A 83 -8.08 -15.89 5.32
C GLN A 83 -6.88 -16.18 4.40
N LEU A 84 -6.96 -15.77 3.13
CA LEU A 84 -5.86 -15.93 2.18
C LEU A 84 -4.63 -15.12 2.60
N PHE A 85 -4.82 -13.94 3.18
CA PHE A 85 -3.72 -13.11 3.67
C PHE A 85 -3.03 -13.75 4.85
N GLU A 86 -3.79 -14.26 5.82
CA GLU A 86 -3.26 -14.98 6.97
C GLU A 86 -2.44 -16.20 6.52
N GLU A 87 -3.01 -17.02 5.64
CA GLU A 87 -2.36 -18.24 5.16
C GLU A 87 -1.11 -18.00 4.31
N LEU A 88 -1.05 -16.86 3.61
CA LEU A 88 0.10 -16.47 2.79
C LEU A 88 1.11 -15.58 3.54
N GLY A 89 0.82 -15.19 4.78
CA GLY A 89 1.62 -14.22 5.53
C GLY A 89 1.65 -12.83 4.86
N ILE A 90 0.56 -12.45 4.18
CA ILE A 90 0.41 -11.12 3.59
C ILE A 90 0.02 -10.14 4.69
N ASP A 91 0.83 -9.09 4.87
CA ASP A 91 0.51 -8.04 5.81
C ASP A 91 -0.63 -7.17 5.25
N HIS A 92 -1.74 -7.10 6.00
CA HIS A 92 -2.94 -6.40 5.55
C HIS A 92 -2.69 -4.90 5.34
N THR A 93 -1.98 -4.24 6.25
CA THR A 93 -1.69 -2.80 6.14
C THR A 93 -0.79 -2.51 4.93
N ARG A 94 0.23 -3.34 4.72
CA ARG A 94 1.12 -3.27 3.56
C ARG A 94 0.37 -3.50 2.25
N ALA A 95 -0.50 -4.49 2.21
CA ALA A 95 -1.35 -4.79 1.06
C ALA A 95 -2.27 -3.61 0.74
N THR A 96 -2.91 -3.00 1.75
CA THR A 96 -3.76 -1.80 1.58
C THR A 96 -2.98 -0.61 1.04
N ILE A 97 -1.76 -0.37 1.53
CA ILE A 97 -0.90 0.71 1.00
C ILE A 97 -0.56 0.45 -0.47
N ALA A 98 -0.09 -0.76 -0.80
CA ALA A 98 0.27 -1.09 -2.17
C ALA A 98 -0.95 -1.05 -3.12
N VAL A 99 -2.00 -1.79 -2.79
CA VAL A 99 -3.15 -2.04 -3.67
C VAL A 99 -4.13 -0.88 -3.69
N SER A 100 -4.53 -0.36 -2.53
CA SER A 100 -5.57 0.66 -2.44
C SER A 100 -4.99 2.07 -2.60
N MET A 101 -3.89 2.38 -1.90
CA MET A 101 -3.32 3.74 -1.89
C MET A 101 -2.44 4.02 -3.11
N LEU A 102 -1.48 3.13 -3.40
CA LEU A 102 -0.53 3.30 -4.52
C LEU A 102 -1.06 2.75 -5.85
N LYS A 103 -2.20 2.05 -5.80
CA LYS A 103 -2.84 1.43 -6.96
C LYS A 103 -1.95 0.45 -7.72
N SER A 104 -1.05 -0.23 -7.02
CA SER A 104 -0.09 -1.16 -7.61
C SER A 104 0.21 -2.30 -6.65
N GLU A 105 -0.14 -3.53 -7.01
CA GLU A 105 0.23 -4.70 -6.23
C GLU A 105 1.73 -5.02 -6.31
N ALA A 106 2.40 -4.59 -7.39
CA ALA A 106 3.82 -4.85 -7.60
C ALA A 106 4.70 -4.17 -6.55
N THR A 107 4.26 -3.02 -6.02
CA THR A 107 5.00 -2.29 -4.98
C THR A 107 4.89 -2.96 -3.61
N TYR A 108 4.10 -4.04 -3.46
CA TYR A 108 3.96 -4.74 -2.19
C TYR A 108 5.34 -5.10 -1.64
N HIS A 109 6.26 -5.63 -2.45
CA HIS A 109 7.60 -6.03 -1.99
C HIS A 109 8.62 -4.89 -1.85
N ASP A 110 8.27 -3.66 -2.21
CA ASP A 110 9.19 -2.55 -2.16
C ASP A 110 9.59 -2.22 -0.72
N GLN A 111 10.87 -1.94 -0.53
CA GLN A 111 11.43 -1.58 0.78
C GLN A 111 10.76 -0.31 1.34
N ALA A 112 10.43 0.66 0.48
CA ALA A 112 9.76 1.89 0.89
C ALA A 112 8.34 1.61 1.45
N VAL A 113 7.59 0.71 0.82
CA VAL A 113 6.25 0.32 1.28
C VAL A 113 6.35 -0.44 2.60
N PHE A 114 7.32 -1.35 2.74
CA PHE A 114 7.59 -2.02 4.02
C PHE A 114 7.87 -1.04 5.15
N LEU A 115 8.79 -0.08 4.95
CA LEU A 115 9.13 0.91 5.97
C LEU A 115 7.94 1.80 6.34
N ALA A 116 7.14 2.22 5.34
CA ALA A 116 5.93 3.00 5.59
C ALA A 116 4.91 2.21 6.42
N THR A 117 4.72 0.91 6.12
CA THR A 117 3.86 0.03 6.91
C THR A 117 4.31 -0.05 8.36
N GLU A 118 5.59 -0.34 8.61
CA GLU A 118 6.10 -0.50 9.97
C GLU A 118 6.07 0.82 10.76
N ALA A 119 6.34 1.96 10.11
CA ALA A 119 6.19 3.27 10.71
C ALA A 119 4.73 3.57 11.13
N LEU A 120 3.76 3.23 10.27
CA LEU A 120 2.33 3.44 10.58
C LEU A 120 1.86 2.54 11.73
N LYS A 121 2.31 1.29 11.78
CA LYS A 121 2.03 0.40 12.92
C LYS A 121 2.64 0.93 14.21
N GLY A 122 3.89 1.39 14.17
CA GLY A 122 4.57 2.01 15.31
C GLY A 122 3.81 3.23 15.83
N LEU A 123 3.44 4.14 14.93
CA LEU A 123 2.65 5.33 15.27
C LEU A 123 1.29 4.96 15.90
N TYR A 124 0.61 3.93 15.35
CA TYR A 124 -0.66 3.45 15.92
C TYR A 124 -0.47 2.92 17.35
N CYS A 125 0.57 2.12 17.59
CA CYS A 125 0.90 1.61 18.92
C CYS A 125 1.21 2.74 19.92
N GLU A 126 1.97 3.76 19.49
CA GLU A 126 2.25 4.94 20.30
C GLU A 126 0.97 5.71 20.61
N ALA A 127 0.14 6.00 19.60
CA ALA A 127 -1.13 6.70 19.79
C ALA A 127 -2.10 5.94 20.71
N ALA A 128 -2.17 4.61 20.56
CA ALA A 128 -3.00 3.76 21.42
C ALA A 128 -2.49 3.75 22.88
N SER A 129 -1.18 3.75 23.08
CA SER A 129 -0.55 3.81 24.40
C SER A 129 -0.75 5.19 25.05
N ALA A 130 -0.69 6.27 24.26
CA ALA A 130 -0.97 7.64 24.69
C ALA A 130 -2.38 7.78 25.24
N ARG A 131 -3.36 7.25 24.48
CA ARG A 131 -4.78 7.29 24.84
C ARG A 131 -5.13 6.49 26.09
N ARG A 132 -4.31 5.50 26.46
CA ARG A 132 -4.48 4.69 27.68
C ARG A 132 -3.73 5.25 28.89
N GLY A 133 -3.12 6.44 28.79
CA GLY A 133 -2.33 7.05 29.87
C GLY A 133 -1.04 6.28 30.20
N ALA A 134 -0.62 5.35 29.33
CA ALA A 134 0.52 4.45 29.55
C ALA A 134 1.84 5.01 28.99
N ILE A 135 1.84 6.21 28.40
CA ILE A 135 3.06 6.88 27.98
C ILE A 135 3.72 7.51 29.21
N GLN A 136 4.60 6.72 29.84
CA GLN A 136 5.90 7.24 30.28
C GLN A 136 6.90 7.02 29.14
N VAL A 137 6.74 7.76 28.05
CA VAL A 137 7.81 7.88 27.06
C VAL A 137 8.20 9.34 27.06
N ASP A 138 9.38 9.60 27.62
CA ASP A 138 10.10 10.86 27.43
C ASP A 138 10.64 10.88 25.98
N LEU A 139 9.71 10.93 25.01
CA LEU A 139 9.99 11.14 23.60
C LEU A 139 10.51 12.57 23.49
N ARG A 140 11.82 12.75 23.68
CA ARG A 140 12.47 14.04 23.48
C ARG A 140 12.14 14.52 22.07
N PRO A 141 11.46 15.67 21.90
CA PRO A 141 11.05 16.19 20.59
C PRO A 141 12.18 16.23 19.56
N ALA A 142 13.42 16.39 20.02
CA ALA A 142 14.63 16.34 19.19
C ALA A 142 14.78 15.05 18.38
N ILE A 143 14.41 13.87 18.91
CA ILE A 143 14.54 12.59 18.21
C ILE A 143 13.54 12.51 17.06
N ILE A 144 12.29 12.94 17.28
CA ILE A 144 11.24 12.99 16.26
C ILE A 144 11.63 13.97 15.16
N HIS A 145 12.09 15.17 15.51
CA HIS A 145 12.56 16.16 14.53
C HIS A 145 13.78 15.67 13.73
N THR A 146 14.68 14.90 14.37
CA THR A 146 15.85 14.32 13.68
C THR A 146 15.44 13.22 12.71
N ALA A 147 14.53 12.32 13.12
CA ALA A 147 14.02 11.27 12.26
C ALA A 147 13.23 11.85 11.07
N LEU A 148 12.40 12.87 11.33
CA LEU A 148 11.65 13.58 10.29
C LEU A 148 12.59 14.31 9.32
N GLY A 149 13.61 14.99 9.84
CA GLY A 149 14.63 15.66 9.01
C GLY A 149 15.36 14.70 8.10
N ARG A 150 15.80 13.55 8.63
CA ARG A 150 16.45 12.49 7.82
C ARG A 150 15.53 11.90 6.77
N ALA A 151 14.25 11.67 7.09
CA ALA A 151 13.27 11.19 6.13
C ALA A 151 13.06 12.21 5.00
N TYR A 152 13.01 13.50 5.34
CA TYR A 152 12.86 14.58 4.37
C TYR A 152 14.07 14.69 3.43
N GLU A 153 15.29 14.65 3.97
CA GLU A 153 16.52 14.64 3.17
C GLU A 153 16.60 13.45 2.22
N MET A 154 16.19 12.27 2.68
CA MET A 154 16.19 11.06 1.87
C MET A 154 15.18 11.14 0.71
N LEU A 155 14.01 11.76 0.93
CA LEU A 155 13.02 12.00 -0.12
C LEU A 155 13.50 13.03 -1.14
N LEU A 156 14.16 14.11 -0.70
CA LEU A 156 14.72 15.13 -1.59
C LEU A 156 15.84 14.55 -2.46
N THR A 157 16.77 13.81 -1.87
CA THR A 157 17.84 13.14 -2.65
C THR A 157 17.29 12.09 -3.61
N HIS A 158 16.20 11.40 -3.26
CA HIS A 158 15.52 10.51 -4.20
C HIS A 158 14.91 11.29 -5.37
N GLN A 159 14.23 12.41 -5.11
CA GLN A 159 13.65 13.27 -6.15
C GLN A 159 14.72 13.83 -7.10
N GLU A 160 15.87 14.27 -6.58
CA GLU A 160 16.99 14.76 -7.39
C GLU A 160 17.49 13.68 -8.35
N ARG A 161 17.70 12.45 -7.87
CA ARG A 161 18.11 11.32 -8.72
C ARG A 161 17.09 11.00 -9.80
N VAL A 162 15.79 11.07 -9.48
CA VAL A 162 14.72 10.82 -10.45
C VAL A 162 14.68 11.93 -11.52
N LEU A 163 14.89 13.19 -11.13
CA LEU A 163 14.95 14.31 -12.06
C LEU A 163 16.18 14.26 -12.98
N GLU A 164 17.34 13.85 -12.44
CA GLU A 164 18.55 13.62 -13.25
C GLU A 164 18.37 12.46 -14.22
N ALA A 165 17.82 11.33 -13.77
CA ALA A 165 17.49 10.19 -14.64
C ALA A 165 16.50 10.58 -15.74
N ASN A 166 15.51 11.42 -15.44
CA ASN A 166 14.57 11.92 -16.45
C ASN A 166 15.23 12.87 -17.45
N ARG A 167 16.24 13.66 -17.05
CA ARG A 167 16.99 14.52 -17.99
C ARG A 167 17.86 13.71 -18.95
N THR A 168 18.51 12.65 -18.47
CA THR A 168 19.35 11.79 -19.31
C THR A 168 18.55 10.90 -20.27
N LEU A 169 17.28 10.61 -19.95
CA LEU A 169 16.36 9.90 -20.84
C LEU A 169 15.75 10.79 -21.94
N LEU A 170 15.82 12.12 -21.79
CA LEU A 170 15.27 13.11 -22.73
C LEU A 170 16.34 13.81 -23.59
N SER A 171 17.63 13.48 -23.40
CA SER A 171 18.77 13.92 -24.22
C SER A 171 19.22 12.82 -25.17
#